data_AF-A0A3D9YPZ8-F1
#
_entry.id   AF-A0A3D9YPZ8-F1
#
_cell.length_a   1.000
_cell.length_b   1.000
_cell.length_c   1.000
_cell.angle_alpha   90.00
_cell.angle_beta   90.00
_cell.angle_gamma   90.00
#
_symmetry.space_group_name_H-M   'P 1'
#
loop_
_entity.id
_entity.type
_entity.pdbx_description
1 polymer ?
#
loop_
_entity_poly.entity_id
_entity_poly.type
_entity_poly.pdbx_seq_one_letter_code
_entity_poly.pdbx_strand_id
1 'polypeptide(L)'
;MTNKRASDVTRDWQATQDQKSSATRLRLFAVLCWIVAIGGEIAAIYLFYQHKFDHGNMPLLIGLLVGIAVFAIAGNLLWKAANKHDPASTSDPARFFFQNQLGAIITLIAFLPLLFLILNDKNMDPQTKKVAGGVGVVLAVLATLIGVSYHPPSVEQYTQDMNACATQIKTGQPTTACSPDVAAQAKDIATDSATVAAATKDTAHPAGQDVVYWIAPEDGAKKSKTPHVFHLCAGVSPLKDKPVNSGSVTEAYAQNAIRITKQIGMEQKQCGFTVSQ
;
A
#
# COMPACT_ATOMS: atom_id res chain seq x y z
N MET A 1 18.47 -15.03 16.43
CA MET A 1 17.13 -14.98 17.07
C MET A 1 16.09 -14.83 15.96
N THR A 2 15.51 -15.95 15.54
CA THR A 2 14.51 -16.03 14.47
C THR A 2 13.19 -15.46 15.00
N ASN A 3 12.86 -14.24 14.60
CA ASN A 3 11.58 -13.62 14.92
C ASN A 3 10.49 -14.39 14.17
N LYS A 4 9.84 -15.32 14.88
CA LYS A 4 8.62 -16.01 14.49
C LYS A 4 7.57 -14.91 14.40
N ARG A 5 7.38 -14.33 13.20
CA ARG A 5 6.22 -13.47 12.92
C ARG A 5 5.00 -14.30 13.30
N ALA A 6 4.41 -14.00 14.46
CA ALA A 6 3.02 -14.34 14.70
C ALA A 6 2.28 -13.85 13.46
N SER A 7 1.60 -14.77 12.78
CA SER A 7 0.69 -14.42 11.72
C SER A 7 -0.29 -13.43 12.31
N ASP A 8 -0.12 -12.15 11.98
CA ASP A 8 -1.13 -11.14 12.16
C ASP A 8 -2.24 -11.49 11.16
N VAL A 9 -3.27 -12.19 11.64
CA VAL A 9 -4.30 -12.83 10.81
C VAL A 9 -5.58 -12.01 10.71
N THR A 10 -5.53 -10.71 10.98
CA THR A 10 -6.48 -9.75 10.41
C THR A 10 -6.35 -9.87 8.88
N ARG A 11 -7.31 -10.48 8.18
CA ARG A 11 -7.29 -10.55 6.70
C ARG A 11 -7.73 -9.25 6.05
N ASP A 12 -7.01 -8.21 6.43
CA ASP A 12 -6.72 -7.15 5.51
C ASP A 12 -5.69 -7.66 4.49
N TRP A 13 -5.67 -7.07 3.31
CA TRP A 13 -4.66 -7.36 2.30
C TRP A 13 -3.26 -7.24 2.91
N GLN A 14 -2.40 -8.22 2.65
CA GLN A 14 -1.03 -8.24 3.15
C GLN A 14 -0.02 -8.24 2.02
N ALA A 15 0.98 -7.35 2.09
CA ALA A 15 2.09 -7.42 1.14
C ALA A 15 2.82 -8.78 1.26
N THR A 16 3.02 -9.45 0.12
CA THR A 16 3.81 -10.67 0.01
C THR A 16 5.27 -10.41 0.39
N GLN A 17 6.07 -11.45 0.61
CA GLN A 17 7.50 -11.26 0.90
C GLN A 17 8.22 -10.56 -0.27
N ASP A 18 7.84 -10.87 -1.51
CA ASP A 18 8.41 -10.25 -2.71
C ASP A 18 8.04 -8.78 -2.84
N GLN A 19 6.78 -8.44 -2.51
CA GLN A 19 6.33 -7.05 -2.43
C GLN A 19 7.07 -6.27 -1.34
N LYS A 20 7.20 -6.85 -0.13
CA LYS A 20 7.97 -6.24 0.97
C LYS A 20 9.44 -6.04 0.61
N SER A 21 10.05 -7.02 -0.04
CA SER A 21 11.43 -6.95 -0.54
C SER A 21 11.59 -5.84 -1.59
N SER A 22 10.67 -5.79 -2.57
CA SER A 22 10.66 -4.76 -3.62
C SER A 22 10.45 -3.37 -3.04
N ALA A 23 9.49 -3.21 -2.12
CA ALA A 23 9.26 -1.95 -1.41
C ALA A 23 10.49 -1.50 -0.64
N THR A 24 11.16 -2.42 0.07
CA THR A 24 12.39 -2.12 0.82
C THR A 24 13.49 -1.65 -0.12
N ARG A 25 13.72 -2.34 -1.23
CA ARG A 25 14.73 -1.96 -2.23
C ARG A 25 14.44 -0.58 -2.83
N LEU A 26 13.18 -0.31 -3.19
CA LEU A 26 12.78 0.99 -3.73
C LEU A 26 12.93 2.11 -2.70
N ARG A 27 12.57 1.88 -1.43
CA ARG A 27 12.79 2.85 -0.34
C ARG A 27 14.27 3.15 -0.14
N LEU A 28 15.13 2.14 -0.20
CA LEU A 28 16.59 2.34 -0.12
C LEU A 28 17.09 3.22 -1.25
N PHE A 29 16.70 2.95 -2.50
CA PHE A 29 17.08 3.80 -3.62
C PHE A 29 16.50 5.21 -3.51
N ALA A 30 15.26 5.34 -3.04
CA ALA A 30 14.65 6.65 -2.81
C ALA A 30 15.44 7.47 -1.79
N VAL A 31 15.80 6.87 -0.66
CA VAL A 31 16.62 7.51 0.38
C VAL A 31 18.01 7.87 -0.15
N LEU A 32 18.64 7.01 -0.95
CA LEU A 32 19.92 7.33 -1.58
C LEU A 32 19.80 8.55 -2.51
N CYS A 33 18.76 8.63 -3.35
CA CYS A 33 18.50 9.80 -4.18
C CYS A 33 18.33 11.06 -3.32
N TRP A 34 17.57 10.99 -2.24
CA TRP A 34 17.38 12.13 -1.34
C TRP A 34 18.67 12.55 -0.62
N ILE A 35 19.52 11.61 -0.20
CA ILE A 35 20.84 11.91 0.37
C ILE A 35 21.70 12.66 -0.66
N VAL A 36 21.69 12.24 -1.92
CA VAL A 36 22.41 12.94 -2.98
C VAL A 36 21.85 14.35 -3.21
N ALA A 37 20.53 14.52 -3.19
CA ALA A 37 19.89 15.83 -3.32
C ALA A 37 20.30 16.77 -2.17
N ILE A 38 20.19 16.32 -0.92
CA ILE A 38 20.59 17.09 0.26
C ILE A 38 22.10 17.36 0.25
N GLY A 39 22.93 16.39 -0.15
CA GLY A 39 24.37 16.59 -0.32
C GLY A 39 24.69 17.66 -1.37
N GLY A 40 23.95 17.68 -2.48
CA GLY A 40 24.04 18.72 -3.50
C GLY A 40 23.65 20.11 -2.97
N GLU A 41 22.60 20.17 -2.13
CA GLU A 41 22.21 21.41 -1.45
C GLU A 41 23.31 21.90 -0.50
N ILE A 42 23.84 21.04 0.36
CA ILE A 42 24.93 21.37 1.29
C ILE A 42 26.16 21.87 0.51
N ALA A 43 26.51 21.23 -0.61
CA ALA A 43 27.60 21.67 -1.47
C ALA A 43 27.33 23.04 -2.10
N ALA A 44 26.10 23.29 -2.56
CA ALA A 44 25.71 24.60 -3.08
C ALA A 44 25.75 25.69 -2.00
N ILE A 45 25.30 25.40 -0.79
CA ILE A 45 25.38 26.33 0.36
C ILE A 45 26.84 26.63 0.71
N TYR A 46 27.72 25.62 0.72
CA TYR A 46 29.15 25.83 0.93
C TYR A 46 29.75 26.74 -0.14
N LEU A 47 29.43 26.54 -1.43
CA LEU A 47 29.89 27.39 -2.52
C LEU A 47 29.31 28.81 -2.45
N PHE A 48 28.08 28.95 -1.96
CA PHE A 48 27.44 30.24 -1.70
C PHE A 48 28.24 31.03 -0.66
N TYR A 49 28.59 30.42 0.48
CA TYR A 49 29.42 31.08 1.50
C TYR A 49 30.86 31.36 1.05
N GLN A 50 31.34 30.69 0.00
CA GLN A 50 32.62 30.98 -0.66
C GLN A 50 32.52 32.09 -1.71
N HIS A 51 31.39 32.82 -1.75
CA HIS A 51 31.12 33.92 -2.69
C HIS A 51 31.24 33.52 -4.17
N LYS A 52 31.08 32.23 -4.48
CA LYS A 52 31.27 31.70 -5.85
C LYS A 52 30.18 32.15 -6.81
N PHE A 53 29.04 32.58 -6.31
CA PHE A 53 27.87 32.96 -7.10
C PHE A 53 27.63 34.47 -7.17
N ASP A 54 28.48 35.29 -6.52
CA ASP A 54 28.24 36.73 -6.37
C ASP A 54 28.42 37.47 -7.71
N HIS A 55 29.46 37.09 -8.47
CA HIS A 55 29.88 37.73 -9.72
C HIS A 55 30.19 36.73 -10.83
N GLY A 56 29.53 35.56 -10.86
CA GLY A 56 29.77 34.52 -11.87
C GLY A 56 29.16 33.17 -11.51
N ASN A 57 29.51 32.12 -12.26
CA ASN A 57 29.09 30.73 -12.03
C ASN A 57 27.56 30.49 -11.99
N MET A 58 26.75 31.37 -12.58
CA MET A 58 25.30 31.15 -12.72
C MET A 58 24.97 29.79 -13.35
N PRO A 59 25.65 29.31 -14.42
CA PRO A 59 25.40 27.98 -14.96
C PRO A 59 25.64 26.85 -13.95
N LEU A 60 26.64 26.99 -13.08
CA LEU A 60 26.91 26.02 -12.01
C LEU A 60 25.79 26.03 -10.96
N LEU A 61 25.32 27.21 -10.53
CA LEU A 61 24.21 27.32 -9.58
C LEU A 61 22.93 26.71 -10.14
N ILE A 62 22.58 27.02 -11.39
CA ILE A 62 21.44 26.42 -12.09
C ILE A 62 21.63 24.91 -12.21
N GLY A 63 22.83 24.46 -12.58
CA GLY A 63 23.16 23.04 -12.67
C GLY A 63 22.98 22.30 -11.35
N LEU A 64 23.38 22.91 -10.23
CA LEU A 64 23.17 22.36 -8.89
C LEU A 64 21.68 22.29 -8.54
N LEU A 65 20.92 23.36 -8.76
CA LEU A 65 19.46 23.38 -8.52
C LEU A 65 18.73 22.31 -9.34
N VAL A 66 19.08 22.17 -10.62
CA VAL A 66 18.52 21.13 -11.50
C VAL A 66 18.92 19.73 -11.03
N GLY A 67 20.19 19.53 -10.65
CA GLY A 67 20.67 18.26 -10.11
C GLY A 67 19.91 17.84 -8.85
N ILE A 68 19.75 18.76 -7.90
CA ILE A 68 18.94 18.55 -6.68
C ILE A 68 17.50 18.18 -7.06
N ALA A 69 16.89 18.90 -8.01
CA ALA A 69 15.53 18.61 -8.48
C ALA A 69 15.40 17.19 -9.04
N VAL A 70 16.32 16.78 -9.90
CA VAL A 70 16.31 15.46 -10.53
C VAL A 70 16.37 14.36 -9.48
N PHE A 71 17.29 14.46 -8.52
CA PHE A 71 17.42 13.45 -7.47
C PHE A 71 16.24 13.47 -6.49
N ALA A 72 15.72 14.64 -6.11
CA ALA A 72 14.53 14.74 -5.27
C ALA A 72 13.30 14.09 -5.95
N ILE A 73 13.07 14.41 -7.22
CA ILE A 73 11.97 13.84 -8.03
C ILE A 73 12.13 12.33 -8.18
N ALA A 74 13.33 11.84 -8.51
CA ALA A 74 13.61 10.42 -8.61
C ALA A 74 13.30 9.70 -7.29
N GLY A 75 13.75 10.24 -6.16
CA GLY A 75 13.44 9.72 -4.84
C GLY A 75 11.94 9.67 -4.56
N ASN A 76 11.21 10.73 -4.91
CA ASN A 76 9.76 10.81 -4.74
C ASN A 76 9.02 9.73 -5.55
N LEU A 77 9.39 9.52 -6.81
CA LEU A 77 8.79 8.51 -7.67
C LEU A 77 9.07 7.08 -7.15
N LEU A 78 10.30 6.81 -6.73
CA LEU A 78 10.71 5.53 -6.14
C LEU A 78 9.97 5.25 -4.83
N TRP A 79 9.83 6.27 -3.96
CA TRP A 79 9.10 6.14 -2.71
C TRP A 79 7.60 5.86 -2.94
N LYS A 80 6.97 6.56 -3.88
CA LYS A 80 5.57 6.31 -4.26
C LYS A 80 5.39 4.92 -4.87
N ALA A 81 6.33 4.45 -5.69
CA ALA A 81 6.31 3.08 -6.19
C ALA A 81 6.44 2.05 -5.06
N ALA A 82 7.31 2.30 -4.07
CA ALA A 82 7.44 1.44 -2.90
C ALA A 82 6.13 1.36 -2.09
N ASN A 83 5.42 2.48 -1.95
CA ASN A 83 4.14 2.53 -1.25
C ASN A 83 3.02 1.74 -1.94
N LYS A 84 3.12 1.48 -3.26
CA LYS A 84 2.19 0.55 -3.93
C LYS A 84 2.43 -0.90 -3.52
N HIS A 85 3.67 -1.28 -3.27
CA HIS A 85 3.97 -2.66 -2.87
C HIS A 85 3.76 -2.91 -1.37
N ASP A 86 3.90 -1.89 -0.52
CA ASP A 86 3.74 -2.03 0.93
C ASP A 86 3.09 -0.75 1.51
N PRO A 87 1.79 -0.51 1.22
CA PRO A 87 1.05 0.64 1.71
C PRO A 87 0.88 0.63 3.23
N ALA A 88 0.74 1.82 3.80
CA ALA A 88 0.31 1.96 5.18
C ALA A 88 -1.21 1.71 5.32
N SER A 89 -1.64 1.28 6.50
CA SER A 89 -3.05 1.22 6.86
C SER A 89 -3.55 2.61 7.29
N THR A 90 -4.78 2.97 6.90
CA THR A 90 -5.43 4.20 7.36
C THR A 90 -5.81 4.15 8.84
N SER A 91 -5.83 2.95 9.44
CA SER A 91 -6.01 2.76 10.88
C SER A 91 -4.81 3.22 11.73
N ASP A 92 -3.64 3.44 11.11
CA ASP A 92 -2.45 4.07 11.71
C ASP A 92 -2.21 5.43 11.03
N PRO A 93 -2.86 6.52 11.49
CA PRO A 93 -2.84 7.81 10.81
C PRO A 93 -1.44 8.43 10.75
N ALA A 94 -0.61 8.21 11.77
CA ALA A 94 0.73 8.79 11.84
C ALA A 94 1.62 8.14 10.77
N ARG A 95 1.68 6.81 10.74
CA ARG A 95 2.44 6.09 9.71
C ARG A 95 1.89 6.37 8.32
N PHE A 96 0.57 6.40 8.17
CA PHE A 96 -0.08 6.71 6.90
C PHE A 96 0.29 8.11 6.39
N PHE A 97 0.28 9.12 7.25
CA PHE A 97 0.67 10.48 6.88
C PHE A 97 2.13 10.54 6.45
N PHE A 98 3.06 10.13 7.30
CA PHE A 98 4.49 10.25 7.00
C PHE A 98 4.88 9.42 5.79
N GLN A 99 4.42 8.18 5.70
CA GLN A 99 4.76 7.32 4.57
C GLN A 99 4.28 7.91 3.24
N ASN A 100 3.15 8.62 3.20
CA ASN A 100 2.61 9.16 1.97
C ASN A 100 3.08 10.58 1.63
N GLN A 101 3.50 11.36 2.63
CA GLN A 101 3.96 12.75 2.44
C GLN A 101 5.49 12.93 2.56
N LEU A 102 6.24 11.87 2.89
CA LEU A 102 7.69 11.96 3.10
C LEU A 102 8.43 12.58 1.92
N GLY A 103 8.08 12.21 0.69
CA GLY A 103 8.73 12.76 -0.51
C GLY A 103 8.62 14.28 -0.61
N ALA A 104 7.42 14.83 -0.35
CA ALA A 104 7.21 16.27 -0.31
C ALA A 104 8.02 16.93 0.81
N ILE A 105 8.00 16.35 2.02
CA ILE A 105 8.75 16.88 3.19
C ILE A 105 10.24 16.94 2.89
N ILE A 106 10.83 15.84 2.39
CA ILE A 106 12.26 15.77 2.09
C ILE A 106 12.63 16.72 0.94
N THR A 107 11.75 16.91 -0.04
CA THR A 107 11.98 17.88 -1.12
C THR A 107 12.07 19.31 -0.58
N LEU A 108 11.19 19.69 0.35
CA LEU A 108 11.26 21.00 0.98
C LEU A 108 12.58 21.19 1.75
N ILE A 109 13.02 20.14 2.45
CA ILE A 109 14.31 20.16 3.16
C ILE A 109 15.47 20.37 2.18
N ALA A 110 15.45 19.72 1.01
CA ALA A 110 16.52 19.78 0.01
C ALA A 110 16.58 21.07 -0.83
N PHE A 111 15.59 21.96 -0.72
CA PHE A 111 15.51 23.20 -1.51
C PHE A 111 15.42 24.47 -0.67
N LEU A 112 14.63 24.45 0.40
CA LEU A 112 14.26 25.69 1.11
C LEU A 112 15.47 26.43 1.69
N PRO A 113 16.43 25.78 2.38
CA PRO A 113 17.62 26.48 2.89
C PRO A 113 18.39 27.24 1.80
N LEU A 114 18.74 26.59 0.69
CA LEU A 114 19.48 27.25 -0.38
C LEU A 114 18.66 28.38 -1.06
N LEU A 115 17.37 28.16 -1.32
CA LEU A 115 16.51 29.19 -1.90
C LEU A 115 16.37 30.41 -1.01
N PHE A 116 16.24 30.19 0.31
CA PHE A 116 16.20 31.27 1.28
C PHE A 116 17.48 32.13 1.21
N LEU A 117 18.65 31.48 1.12
CA LEU A 117 19.92 32.19 1.00
C LEU A 117 20.00 33.00 -0.31
N ILE A 118 19.67 32.41 -1.45
CA ILE A 118 19.72 33.10 -2.76
C ILE A 118 18.80 34.32 -2.77
N LEU A 119 17.56 34.17 -2.31
CA LEU A 119 16.55 35.22 -2.37
C LEU A 119 16.80 36.36 -1.36
N ASN A 120 17.48 36.08 -0.25
CA ASN A 120 17.80 37.06 0.79
C ASN A 120 19.22 37.65 0.66
N ASP A 121 20.03 37.14 -0.26
CA ASP A 121 21.39 37.64 -0.44
C ASP A 121 21.40 39.10 -0.96
N LYS A 122 22.36 39.91 -0.53
CA LYS A 122 22.50 41.32 -0.96
C LYS A 122 23.65 41.56 -1.95
N ASN A 123 24.62 40.66 -2.01
CA ASN A 123 25.87 40.83 -2.74
C ASN A 123 25.85 40.16 -4.13
N MET A 124 24.94 39.22 -4.34
CA MET A 124 24.75 38.49 -5.58
C MET A 124 24.18 39.41 -6.66
N ASP A 125 24.80 39.34 -7.84
CA ASP A 125 24.39 40.07 -9.04
C ASP A 125 22.88 39.92 -9.30
N PRO A 126 22.16 41.03 -9.60
CA PRO A 126 20.71 41.01 -9.76
C PRO A 126 20.19 40.01 -10.80
N GLN A 127 20.91 39.78 -11.89
CA GLN A 127 20.50 38.83 -12.92
C GLN A 127 20.60 37.40 -12.40
N THR A 128 21.74 37.04 -11.79
CA THR A 128 21.94 35.70 -11.22
C THR A 128 20.90 35.39 -10.15
N LYS A 129 20.65 36.33 -9.24
CA LYS A 129 19.64 36.19 -8.18
C LYS A 129 18.24 35.97 -8.74
N LYS A 130 17.84 36.80 -9.70
CA LYS A 130 16.50 36.72 -10.32
C LYS A 130 16.31 35.40 -11.05
N VAL A 131 17.30 34.97 -11.83
CA VAL A 131 17.21 33.73 -12.62
C VAL A 131 17.30 32.50 -11.72
N ALA A 132 18.34 32.39 -10.89
CA ALA A 132 18.53 31.23 -10.03
C ALA A 132 17.42 31.11 -8.97
N GLY A 133 17.01 32.22 -8.36
CA GLY A 133 15.88 32.27 -7.43
C GLY A 133 14.57 31.85 -8.12
N GLY A 134 14.29 32.38 -9.31
CA GLY A 134 13.10 32.02 -10.08
C GLY A 134 13.06 30.55 -10.51
N VAL A 135 14.14 30.06 -11.13
CA VAL A 135 14.28 28.65 -11.53
C VAL A 135 14.19 27.73 -10.32
N GLY A 136 14.91 28.07 -9.24
CA GLY A 136 14.92 27.30 -8.02
C GLY A 136 13.54 27.18 -7.37
N VAL A 137 12.76 28.26 -7.29
CA VAL A 137 11.38 28.22 -6.78
C VAL A 137 10.49 27.33 -7.66
N VAL A 138 10.57 27.46 -8.99
CA VAL A 138 9.78 26.62 -9.91
C VAL A 138 10.12 25.14 -9.73
N LEU A 139 11.41 24.80 -9.65
CA LEU A 139 11.88 23.43 -9.43
C LEU A 139 11.40 22.88 -8.08
N ALA A 140 11.50 23.67 -7.01
CA ALA A 140 11.06 23.26 -5.68
C ALA A 140 9.55 23.00 -5.63
N VAL A 141 8.74 23.88 -6.23
CA VAL A 141 7.28 23.67 -6.32
C VAL A 141 6.97 22.40 -7.11
N LEU A 142 7.56 22.25 -8.31
CA LEU A 142 7.33 21.07 -9.15
C LEU A 142 7.69 19.77 -8.43
N ALA A 143 8.90 19.71 -7.85
CA ALA A 143 9.38 18.53 -7.15
C ALA A 143 8.52 18.20 -5.92
N THR A 144 8.07 19.22 -5.18
CA THR A 144 7.18 19.05 -4.01
C THR A 144 5.84 18.49 -4.44
N LEU A 145 5.20 19.05 -5.48
CA LEU A 145 3.92 18.56 -6.00
C LEU A 145 4.01 17.10 -6.47
N ILE A 146 5.13 16.70 -7.08
CA ILE A 146 5.37 15.29 -7.45
C ILE A 146 5.51 14.40 -6.21
N GLY A 147 6.15 14.94 -5.16
CA GLY A 147 6.34 14.28 -3.86
C GLY A 147 5.07 14.08 -3.06
N VAL A 148 4.03 14.89 -3.28
CA VAL A 148 2.73 14.71 -2.64
C VAL A 148 2.03 13.47 -3.18
N SER A 149 1.48 12.65 -2.28
CA SER A 149 0.61 11.54 -2.63
C SER A 149 -0.84 11.95 -2.41
N TYR A 150 -1.54 12.31 -3.49
CA TYR A 150 -2.94 12.77 -3.46
C TYR A 150 -3.94 11.62 -3.26
N HIS A 151 -3.66 10.47 -3.86
CA HIS A 151 -4.45 9.24 -3.71
C HIS A 151 -3.52 8.12 -3.23
N PRO A 152 -3.09 8.18 -1.96
CA PRO A 152 -2.18 7.18 -1.41
C PRO A 152 -2.87 5.81 -1.33
N PRO A 153 -2.21 4.73 -1.79
CA PRO A 153 -2.74 3.39 -1.58
C PRO A 153 -2.79 3.08 -0.07
N SER A 154 -3.79 2.30 0.33
CA SER A 154 -3.92 1.82 1.70
C SER A 154 -4.22 0.34 1.74
N VAL A 155 -3.91 -0.27 2.88
CA VAL A 155 -4.29 -1.65 3.18
C VAL A 155 -5.80 -1.85 3.06
N GLU A 156 -6.62 -0.89 3.49
CA GLU A 156 -8.08 -0.98 3.41
C GLU A 156 -8.57 -0.94 1.96
N GLN A 157 -8.00 -0.04 1.13
CA GLN A 157 -8.34 0.02 -0.30
C GLN A 157 -7.97 -1.29 -1.00
N TYR A 158 -6.76 -1.80 -0.76
CA TYR A 158 -6.33 -3.06 -1.36
C TYR A 158 -7.13 -4.26 -0.88
N THR A 159 -7.62 -4.23 0.36
CA THR A 159 -8.55 -5.25 0.86
C THR A 159 -9.87 -5.23 0.08
N GLN A 160 -10.41 -4.04 -0.20
CA GLN A 160 -11.62 -3.90 -1.00
C GLN A 160 -11.40 -4.36 -2.44
N ASP A 161 -10.31 -3.91 -3.07
CA ASP A 161 -9.96 -4.28 -4.45
C ASP A 161 -9.70 -5.78 -4.59
N MET A 162 -9.02 -6.40 -3.61
CA MET A 162 -8.79 -7.84 -3.52
C MET A 162 -10.12 -8.61 -3.47
N ASN A 163 -11.05 -8.22 -2.61
CA ASN A 163 -12.35 -8.87 -2.48
C ASN A 163 -13.20 -8.70 -3.74
N ALA A 164 -13.22 -7.51 -4.34
CA ALA A 164 -13.90 -7.25 -5.60
C ALA A 164 -13.30 -8.08 -6.75
N CYS A 165 -11.97 -8.15 -6.83
CA CYS A 165 -11.24 -8.97 -7.80
C CYS A 165 -11.58 -10.46 -7.66
N ALA A 166 -11.63 -10.99 -6.43
CA ALA A 166 -11.99 -12.38 -6.19
C ALA A 166 -13.41 -12.70 -6.72
N THR A 167 -14.36 -11.80 -6.47
CA THR A 167 -15.72 -11.91 -7.01
C THR A 167 -15.74 -11.87 -8.54
N GLN A 168 -14.95 -10.99 -9.17
CA GLN A 168 -14.84 -10.92 -10.64
C GLN A 168 -14.29 -12.22 -11.23
N ILE A 169 -13.20 -12.75 -10.66
CA ILE A 169 -12.60 -14.02 -11.07
C ILE A 169 -13.63 -15.15 -10.98
N LYS A 170 -14.33 -15.26 -9.85
CA LYS A 170 -15.33 -16.31 -9.60
C LYS A 170 -16.50 -16.24 -10.59
N THR A 171 -16.97 -15.04 -10.91
CA THR A 171 -18.16 -14.82 -11.75
C THR A 171 -17.86 -14.75 -13.24
N GLY A 172 -16.58 -14.91 -13.64
CA GLY A 172 -16.15 -14.78 -15.03
C GLY A 172 -16.32 -13.35 -15.59
N GLN A 173 -16.42 -12.35 -14.71
CA GLN A 173 -16.54 -10.94 -15.08
C GLN A 173 -15.18 -10.36 -15.46
N PRO A 174 -15.13 -9.22 -16.18
CA PRO A 174 -13.90 -8.49 -16.42
C PRO A 174 -13.18 -8.15 -15.11
N THR A 175 -11.89 -8.47 -15.03
CA THR A 175 -11.05 -8.36 -13.82
C THR A 175 -10.54 -6.93 -13.59
N THR A 176 -11.44 -5.95 -13.59
CA THR A 176 -11.10 -4.52 -13.48
C THR A 176 -10.56 -4.11 -12.11
N ALA A 177 -10.88 -4.86 -11.05
CA ALA A 177 -10.36 -4.63 -9.69
C ALA A 177 -9.06 -5.39 -9.41
N CYS A 178 -8.62 -6.26 -10.32
CA CYS A 178 -7.45 -7.13 -10.14
C CYS A 178 -6.15 -6.42 -10.50
N SER A 179 -5.74 -5.45 -9.68
CA SER A 179 -4.39 -4.89 -9.80
C SER A 179 -3.33 -5.99 -9.54
N PRO A 180 -2.11 -5.86 -10.11
CA PRO A 180 -1.03 -6.81 -9.84
C PRO A 180 -0.74 -6.97 -8.35
N ASP A 181 -0.97 -5.91 -7.56
CA ASP A 181 -0.69 -5.91 -6.12
C ASP A 181 -1.68 -6.75 -5.31
N VAL A 182 -2.92 -6.95 -5.79
CA VAL A 182 -3.98 -7.69 -5.08
C VAL A 182 -4.32 -9.05 -5.70
N ALA A 183 -3.95 -9.27 -6.97
CA ALA A 183 -4.40 -10.41 -7.76
C ALA A 183 -4.04 -11.79 -7.15
N ALA A 184 -2.86 -11.93 -6.53
CA ALA A 184 -2.44 -13.19 -5.94
C ALA A 184 -3.39 -13.63 -4.81
N GLN A 185 -3.65 -12.76 -3.83
CA GLN A 185 -4.56 -13.05 -2.73
C GLN A 185 -6.02 -13.15 -3.20
N ALA A 186 -6.42 -12.36 -4.20
CA ALA A 186 -7.76 -12.50 -4.78
C ALA A 186 -7.97 -13.86 -5.45
N LYS A 187 -6.93 -14.42 -6.09
CA LYS A 187 -6.97 -15.78 -6.64
C LYS A 187 -7.07 -16.85 -5.54
N ASP A 188 -6.41 -16.64 -4.41
CA ASP A 188 -6.53 -17.56 -3.26
C ASP A 188 -7.98 -17.56 -2.73
N ILE A 189 -8.61 -16.38 -2.60
CA ILE A 189 -10.04 -16.27 -2.23
C ILE A 189 -10.93 -17.00 -3.24
N ALA A 190 -10.71 -16.76 -4.54
CA ALA A 190 -11.48 -17.44 -5.58
C ALA A 190 -11.30 -18.97 -5.56
N THR A 191 -10.11 -19.45 -5.17
CA THR A 191 -9.81 -20.88 -5.00
C THR A 191 -10.54 -21.46 -3.79
N ASP A 192 -10.60 -20.73 -2.68
CA ASP A 192 -11.41 -21.10 -1.51
C ASP A 192 -12.89 -21.17 -1.86
N SER A 193 -13.43 -20.18 -2.60
CA SER A 193 -14.81 -20.24 -3.15
C SER A 193 -15.05 -21.48 -4.01
N ALA A 194 -14.12 -21.82 -4.90
CA ALA A 194 -14.24 -23.02 -5.71
C ALA A 194 -14.21 -24.30 -4.87
N THR A 195 -13.42 -24.32 -3.79
CA THR A 195 -13.36 -25.42 -2.82
C THR A 195 -14.68 -25.58 -2.06
N VAL A 196 -15.28 -24.47 -1.60
CA VAL A 196 -16.61 -24.47 -0.96
C VAL A 196 -17.67 -24.96 -1.94
N ALA A 197 -17.67 -24.45 -3.18
CA ALA A 197 -18.61 -24.90 -4.21
C ALA A 197 -18.48 -26.41 -4.45
N ALA A 198 -17.26 -26.93 -4.60
CA ALA A 198 -17.04 -28.37 -4.74
C ALA A 198 -17.55 -29.17 -3.53
N ALA A 199 -17.34 -28.66 -2.31
CA ALA A 199 -17.74 -29.33 -1.08
C ALA A 199 -19.26 -29.33 -0.83
N THR A 200 -20.00 -28.42 -1.47
CA THR A 200 -21.44 -28.19 -1.24
C THR A 200 -22.31 -28.62 -2.43
N LYS A 201 -21.76 -29.40 -3.37
CA LYS A 201 -22.54 -30.00 -4.46
C LYS A 201 -23.58 -30.96 -3.91
N ASP A 202 -24.81 -30.81 -4.39
CA ASP A 202 -25.92 -31.72 -4.12
C ASP A 202 -26.86 -31.77 -5.34
N THR A 203 -27.94 -32.54 -5.24
CA THR A 203 -28.91 -32.71 -6.33
C THR A 203 -29.60 -31.39 -6.73
N ALA A 204 -29.82 -30.48 -5.78
CA ALA A 204 -30.43 -29.17 -6.03
C ALA A 204 -29.41 -28.12 -6.53
N HIS A 205 -28.13 -28.29 -6.16
CA HIS A 205 -27.03 -27.39 -6.48
C HIS A 205 -25.87 -28.17 -7.15
N PRO A 206 -26.03 -28.61 -8.41
CA PRO A 206 -25.00 -29.42 -9.09
C PRO A 206 -23.69 -28.65 -9.33
N ALA A 207 -23.76 -27.32 -9.38
CA ALA A 207 -22.59 -26.44 -9.45
C ALA A 207 -21.94 -26.16 -8.09
N GLY A 208 -22.58 -26.58 -6.98
CA GLY A 208 -22.20 -26.18 -5.64
C GLY A 208 -22.76 -24.82 -5.23
N GLN A 209 -22.47 -24.44 -3.99
CA GLN A 209 -22.88 -23.18 -3.39
C GLN A 209 -21.64 -22.38 -2.97
N ASP A 210 -21.74 -21.06 -3.05
CA ASP A 210 -20.77 -20.15 -2.40
C ASP A 210 -21.49 -19.48 -1.24
N VAL A 211 -21.95 -20.31 -0.31
CA VAL A 211 -22.55 -19.86 0.94
C VAL A 211 -21.78 -20.53 2.06
N VAL A 212 -21.23 -19.71 2.95
CA VAL A 212 -20.50 -20.13 4.12
C VAL A 212 -21.05 -19.44 5.35
N TYR A 213 -20.71 -19.99 6.51
CA TYR A 213 -21.22 -19.56 7.81
C TYR A 213 -20.04 -19.28 8.74
N TRP A 214 -20.07 -18.16 9.46
CA TRP A 214 -18.99 -17.77 10.37
C TRP A 214 -19.53 -17.07 11.61
N ILE A 215 -18.71 -17.02 12.66
CA ILE A 215 -19.05 -16.30 13.89
C ILE A 215 -19.16 -14.80 13.56
N ALA A 216 -20.30 -14.20 13.87
CA ALA A 216 -20.54 -12.80 13.60
C ALA A 216 -19.55 -11.89 14.38
N PRO A 217 -19.12 -10.76 13.79
CA PRO A 217 -18.30 -9.78 14.50
C PRO A 217 -18.90 -9.32 15.82
N GLU A 218 -18.05 -9.04 16.81
CA GLU A 218 -18.47 -8.63 18.14
C GLU A 218 -19.18 -7.27 18.10
N ASP A 219 -20.25 -7.10 18.89
CA ASP A 219 -20.98 -5.83 19.07
C ASP A 219 -21.50 -5.20 17.76
N GLY A 220 -21.73 -5.99 16.71
CA GLY A 220 -22.15 -5.49 15.39
C GLY A 220 -21.05 -4.75 14.63
N ALA A 221 -19.78 -4.97 14.99
CA ALA A 221 -18.65 -4.41 14.28
C ALA A 221 -18.60 -4.85 12.81
N LYS A 222 -17.90 -4.09 11.98
CA LYS A 222 -17.71 -4.44 10.56
C LYS A 222 -16.80 -5.66 10.38
N LYS A 223 -15.90 -5.90 11.33
CA LYS A 223 -14.90 -6.98 11.31
C LYS A 223 -14.72 -7.55 12.70
N SER A 224 -14.52 -8.87 12.78
CA SER A 224 -14.23 -9.55 14.04
C SER A 224 -12.84 -9.15 14.54
N LYS A 225 -12.68 -8.94 15.85
CA LYS A 225 -11.39 -8.57 16.45
C LYS A 225 -10.35 -9.67 16.29
N THR A 226 -10.79 -10.91 16.36
CA THR A 226 -9.94 -12.08 16.15
C THR A 226 -10.32 -12.80 14.87
N PRO A 227 -9.37 -13.48 14.21
CA PRO A 227 -9.64 -14.16 12.96
C PRO A 227 -10.49 -15.39 13.18
N HIS A 228 -11.51 -15.55 12.35
CA HIS A 228 -12.40 -16.70 12.38
C HIS A 228 -12.20 -17.62 11.18
N VAL A 229 -12.78 -18.81 11.25
CA VAL A 229 -12.91 -19.71 10.11
C VAL A 229 -14.38 -19.70 9.67
N PHE A 230 -14.61 -20.02 8.40
CA PHE A 230 -15.96 -20.20 7.89
C PHE A 230 -16.23 -21.68 7.58
N HIS A 231 -17.51 -22.03 7.66
CA HIS A 231 -18.05 -23.38 7.72
C HIS A 231 -19.10 -23.60 6.64
N LEU A 232 -19.37 -24.85 6.31
CA LEU A 232 -20.28 -25.22 5.21
C LEU A 232 -21.77 -25.02 5.54
N CYS A 233 -22.17 -25.07 6.81
CA CYS A 233 -23.55 -24.82 7.23
C CYS A 233 -23.62 -24.28 8.67
N ALA A 234 -24.74 -23.64 9.04
CA ALA A 234 -24.94 -23.09 10.40
C ALA A 234 -24.96 -24.16 11.51
N GLY A 235 -25.36 -25.39 11.17
CA GLY A 235 -25.56 -26.48 12.14
C GLY A 235 -24.30 -27.23 12.59
N VAL A 236 -23.12 -26.83 12.11
CA VAL A 236 -21.88 -27.53 12.46
C VAL A 236 -21.49 -27.31 13.93
N SER A 237 -20.85 -28.30 14.53
CA SER A 237 -20.48 -28.26 15.95
C SER A 237 -19.67 -27.02 16.38
N PRO A 238 -18.70 -26.50 15.57
CA PRO A 238 -17.96 -25.29 15.95
C PRO A 238 -18.76 -24.00 16.07
N LEU A 239 -19.93 -23.92 15.43
CA LEU A 239 -20.82 -22.76 15.41
C LEU A 239 -21.97 -22.83 16.42
N LYS A 240 -22.13 -23.98 17.09
CA LYS A 240 -23.21 -24.20 18.04
C LYS A 240 -23.20 -23.12 19.14
N ASP A 241 -24.38 -22.57 19.42
CA ASP A 241 -24.64 -21.57 20.47
C ASP A 241 -23.89 -20.22 20.26
N LYS A 242 -23.47 -19.91 19.03
CA LYS A 242 -22.81 -18.63 18.68
C LYS A 242 -23.69 -17.78 17.76
N PRO A 243 -23.50 -16.45 17.76
CA PRO A 243 -24.08 -15.60 16.71
C PRO A 243 -23.39 -15.93 15.39
N VAL A 244 -24.16 -16.29 14.37
CA VAL A 244 -23.65 -16.74 13.07
C VAL A 244 -24.12 -15.79 11.97
N ASN A 245 -23.18 -15.33 11.16
CA ASN A 245 -23.45 -14.70 9.87
C ASN A 245 -23.33 -15.74 8.74
N SER A 246 -24.01 -15.48 7.63
CA SER A 246 -23.91 -16.28 6.42
C SER A 246 -23.81 -15.40 5.18
N GLY A 247 -23.15 -15.88 4.16
CA GLY A 247 -22.95 -15.17 2.89
C GLY A 247 -21.90 -15.86 2.04
N SER A 248 -21.41 -15.16 1.02
CA SER A 248 -20.30 -15.61 0.18
C SER A 248 -18.99 -15.74 0.94
N VAL A 249 -18.06 -16.53 0.38
CA VAL A 249 -16.69 -16.57 0.91
C VAL A 249 -16.08 -15.18 0.93
N THR A 250 -16.24 -14.38 -0.13
CA THR A 250 -15.75 -12.99 -0.17
C THR A 250 -16.29 -12.14 0.98
N GLU A 251 -17.57 -12.28 1.33
CA GLU A 251 -18.18 -11.56 2.46
C GLU A 251 -17.64 -12.05 3.81
N ALA A 252 -17.42 -13.36 3.97
CA ALA A 252 -16.79 -13.93 5.16
C ALA A 252 -15.39 -13.32 5.35
N TYR A 253 -14.59 -13.28 4.29
CA TYR A 253 -13.27 -12.66 4.27
C TYR A 253 -13.32 -11.18 4.66
N ALA A 254 -14.27 -10.43 4.12
CA ALA A 254 -14.46 -9.01 4.45
C ALA A 254 -14.76 -8.76 5.94
N GLN A 255 -15.29 -9.75 6.67
CA GLN A 255 -15.62 -9.69 8.10
C GLN A 255 -14.58 -10.36 9.01
N ASN A 256 -13.39 -10.68 8.48
CA ASN A 256 -12.31 -11.37 9.20
C ASN A 256 -12.63 -12.84 9.53
N ALA A 257 -13.50 -13.50 8.75
CA ALA A 257 -13.63 -14.95 8.69
C ALA A 257 -12.85 -15.48 7.51
N ILE A 258 -11.67 -16.01 7.80
CA ILE A 258 -10.58 -15.85 6.86
C ILE A 258 -10.35 -17.11 6.03
N ARG A 259 -10.50 -18.31 6.58
CA ARG A 259 -10.23 -19.57 5.83
C ARG A 259 -11.39 -20.52 5.95
N ILE A 260 -11.45 -21.43 4.99
CA ILE A 260 -12.26 -22.63 5.11
C ILE A 260 -11.81 -23.47 6.32
N THR A 261 -12.77 -24.10 6.97
CA THR A 261 -12.53 -25.11 7.99
C THR A 261 -11.54 -26.18 7.51
N LYS A 262 -10.73 -26.71 8.43
CA LYS A 262 -9.88 -27.89 8.14
C LYS A 262 -10.67 -29.20 8.19
N GLN A 263 -11.94 -29.15 8.59
CA GLN A 263 -12.78 -30.31 8.84
C GLN A 263 -13.87 -30.48 7.77
N ILE A 264 -13.59 -30.11 6.52
CA ILE A 264 -14.56 -30.14 5.40
C ILE A 264 -15.30 -31.48 5.33
N GLY A 265 -14.60 -32.62 5.37
CA GLY A 265 -15.25 -33.93 5.30
C GLY A 265 -16.15 -34.27 6.50
N MET A 266 -15.88 -33.71 7.68
CA MET A 266 -16.78 -33.84 8.85
C MET A 266 -18.00 -32.92 8.67
N GLU A 267 -17.77 -31.69 8.23
CA GLU A 267 -18.83 -30.71 8.02
C GLU A 267 -19.77 -31.14 6.90
N GLN A 268 -19.27 -31.71 5.80
CA GLN A 268 -20.12 -32.29 4.74
C GLN A 268 -21.11 -33.30 5.31
N LYS A 269 -20.66 -34.20 6.19
CA LYS A 269 -21.54 -35.18 6.87
C LYS A 269 -22.56 -34.50 7.78
N GLN A 270 -22.14 -33.50 8.56
CA GLN A 270 -23.04 -32.76 9.46
C GLN A 270 -24.08 -31.92 8.71
N CYS A 271 -23.70 -31.41 7.54
CA CYS A 271 -24.52 -30.56 6.69
C CYS A 271 -25.36 -31.34 5.67
N GLY A 272 -25.19 -32.66 5.57
CA GLY A 272 -25.90 -33.49 4.60
C GLY A 272 -25.41 -33.39 3.15
N PHE A 273 -24.21 -32.86 2.94
CA PHE A 273 -23.56 -32.86 1.63
C PHE A 273 -22.89 -34.20 1.36
N THR A 274 -22.93 -34.63 0.10
CA THR A 274 -22.15 -35.79 -0.34
C THR A 274 -20.67 -35.49 -0.21
N VAL A 275 -19.93 -36.36 0.48
CA VAL A 275 -18.47 -36.28 0.55
C VAL A 275 -17.95 -36.47 -0.88
N SER A 276 -17.44 -35.41 -1.50
CA SER A 276 -16.74 -35.53 -2.77
C SER A 276 -15.55 -36.48 -2.58
N GLN A 277 -15.52 -37.58 -3.35
CA GLN A 277 -14.39 -38.50 -3.41
C GLN A 277 -13.19 -37.83 -4.08
#